data_AF-A0A317Z8M2-F1
#
_entry.id   AF-A0A317Z8M2-F1
#
_cell.length_a   1.000
_cell.length_b   1.000
_cell.length_c   1.000
_cell.angle_alpha   90.00
_cell.angle_beta   90.00
_cell.angle_gamma   90.00
#
_symmetry.space_group_name_H-M   'P 1'
#
loop_
_entity.id
_entity.type
_entity.pdbx_description
1 polymer ?
#
loop_
_entity_poly.entity_id
_entity_poly.type
_entity_poly.pdbx_seq_one_letter_code
_entity_poly.pdbx_strand_id
1 'polypeptide(L)'
;IVATILISVFLSLTHTWQVKSDDVIINAVFGGFSVGLGIGIIVLAGGTTAGTTILARIANKYLDVSTPYALLFFDLIVVLISLTVIPLDRALFTVVSLYIGTKVMDFVIEGLNPKKAVTIISKEPDRIAKMIDEDIGRGVTILNGRGYFSKQETDVLYAVI
;
A
#
# COMPACT_ATOMS: atom_id res chain seq x y z
N ILE A 1 -23.42 11.21 -3.92
CA ILE A 1 -24.11 12.50 -3.66
C ILE A 1 -23.42 13.26 -2.53
N VAL A 2 -23.41 12.75 -1.28
CA VAL A 2 -22.75 13.44 -0.15
C VAL A 2 -21.26 13.71 -0.40
N ALA A 3 -20.50 12.70 -0.87
CA ALA A 3 -19.08 12.86 -1.20
C ALA A 3 -18.83 13.94 -2.26
N THR A 4 -19.66 13.99 -3.31
CA THR A 4 -19.58 14.99 -4.37
C THR A 4 -19.85 16.40 -3.85
N ILE A 5 -20.85 16.58 -2.98
CA ILE A 5 -21.16 17.86 -2.35
C ILE A 5 -19.98 18.32 -1.48
N LEU A 6 -19.45 17.42 -0.64
CA LEU A 6 -18.30 17.74 0.21
C LEU A 6 -17.08 18.11 -0.62
N ILE A 7 -16.74 17.35 -1.67
CA ILE A 7 -15.64 17.66 -2.59
C ILE A 7 -15.81 19.08 -3.15
N SER A 8 -17.01 19.44 -3.63
CA SER A 8 -17.28 20.79 -4.15
C SER A 8 -17.12 21.89 -3.11
N VAL A 9 -17.59 21.66 -1.87
CA VAL A 9 -17.44 22.63 -0.76
C VAL A 9 -15.97 22.81 -0.40
N PHE A 10 -15.23 21.72 -0.24
CA PHE A 10 -13.80 21.76 0.07
C PHE A 10 -13.00 22.44 -1.04
N LEU A 11 -13.26 22.12 -2.32
CA LEU A 11 -12.64 22.81 -3.46
C LEU A 11 -12.90 24.32 -3.42
N SER A 12 -14.13 24.75 -3.14
CA SER A 12 -14.49 26.17 -3.03
C SER A 12 -13.71 26.87 -1.91
N LEU A 13 -13.56 26.21 -0.76
CA LEU A 13 -12.84 26.74 0.39
C LEU A 13 -11.32 26.81 0.13
N THR A 14 -10.75 25.78 -0.50
CA THR A 14 -9.30 25.64 -0.67
C THR A 14 -8.76 26.25 -1.96
N HIS A 15 -9.61 26.72 -2.88
CA HIS A 15 -9.16 27.30 -4.16
C HIS A 15 -8.22 28.50 -3.97
N THR A 16 -8.37 29.26 -2.88
CA THR A 16 -7.51 30.42 -2.55
C THR A 16 -6.20 30.04 -1.88
N TRP A 17 -6.05 28.79 -1.42
CA TRP A 17 -4.85 28.30 -0.76
C TRP A 17 -3.85 27.84 -1.81
N GLN A 18 -3.07 28.79 -2.32
CA GLN A 18 -2.02 28.52 -3.30
C GLN A 18 -0.65 28.76 -2.66
N VAL A 19 0.17 27.71 -2.60
CA VAL A 19 1.59 27.85 -2.31
C VAL A 19 2.29 28.04 -3.66
N LYS A 20 2.75 29.26 -3.94
CA LYS A 20 3.55 29.53 -5.14
C LYS A 20 4.98 29.05 -4.88
N SER A 21 5.34 27.94 -5.51
CA SER A 21 6.72 27.46 -5.58
C SER A 21 7.13 27.43 -7.06
N ASP A 22 8.24 28.08 -7.36
CA ASP A 22 8.87 28.05 -8.69
C ASP A 22 9.57 26.70 -8.95
N ASP A 23 9.79 25.90 -7.89
CA ASP A 23 10.37 24.57 -7.99
C ASP A 23 9.28 23.51 -8.21
N VAL A 24 9.31 22.91 -9.40
CA VAL A 24 8.39 21.86 -9.85
C VAL A 24 8.56 20.56 -9.06
N ILE A 25 9.77 20.26 -8.58
CA ILE A 25 10.04 19.06 -7.78
C ILE A 25 9.35 19.18 -6.43
N ILE A 26 9.45 20.33 -5.78
CA ILE A 26 8.78 20.58 -4.49
C ILE A 26 7.26 20.41 -4.65
N ASN A 27 6.70 20.96 -5.72
CA ASN A 27 5.26 20.82 -6.03
C ASN A 27 4.86 19.36 -6.26
N ALA A 28 5.66 18.59 -7.01
CA ALA A 28 5.41 17.17 -7.25
C ALA A 28 5.48 16.33 -5.96
N VAL A 29 6.44 16.62 -5.08
CA VAL A 29 6.59 15.95 -3.79
C VAL A 29 5.41 16.23 -2.87
N PHE A 30 5.06 17.50 -2.67
CA PHE A 30 3.93 17.89 -1.81
C PHE A 30 2.58 17.45 -2.37
N GLY A 31 2.41 17.52 -3.69
CA GLY A 31 1.22 17.02 -4.38
C GLY A 31 1.06 15.52 -4.18
N GLY A 32 2.11 14.75 -4.49
CA GLY A 32 2.15 13.30 -4.26
C GLY A 32 1.86 12.93 -2.81
N PHE A 33 2.50 13.61 -1.85
CA PHE A 33 2.29 13.39 -0.43
C PHE A 33 0.83 13.64 0.00
N SER A 34 0.27 14.78 -0.38
CA SER A 34 -1.08 15.18 0.03
C SER A 34 -2.16 14.26 -0.56
N VAL A 35 -2.00 13.90 -1.84
CA VAL A 35 -2.89 12.95 -2.53
C VAL A 35 -2.75 11.55 -1.93
N GLY A 36 -1.52 11.07 -1.71
CA GLY A 36 -1.25 9.77 -1.09
C GLY A 36 -1.84 9.65 0.30
N LEU A 37 -1.73 10.70 1.12
CA LEU A 37 -2.33 10.77 2.45
C LEU A 37 -3.86 10.72 2.38
N GLY A 38 -4.47 11.54 1.53
CA GLY A 38 -5.92 11.58 1.38
C GLY A 38 -6.51 10.25 0.89
N ILE A 39 -5.95 9.68 -0.18
CA ILE A 39 -6.40 8.40 -0.72
C ILE A 39 -6.09 7.27 0.26
N GLY A 40 -4.93 7.28 0.93
CA GLY A 40 -4.57 6.30 1.95
C GLY A 40 -5.60 6.21 3.07
N ILE A 41 -6.06 7.36 3.60
CA ILE A 41 -7.12 7.40 4.62
C ILE A 41 -8.44 6.85 4.09
N ILE A 42 -8.81 7.18 2.85
CA ILE A 42 -10.04 6.67 2.22
C ILE A 42 -10.00 5.15 2.08
N VAL A 43 -8.87 4.60 1.59
CA VAL A 43 -8.69 3.16 1.41
C VAL A 43 -8.65 2.45 2.76
N LEU A 44 -7.96 3.03 3.76
CA LEU A 44 -7.92 2.52 5.13
C LEU A 44 -9.31 2.44 5.76
N ALA A 45 -10.18 3.41 5.50
CA ALA A 45 -11.59 3.39 5.92
C ALA A 45 -12.47 2.42 5.11
N GLY A 46 -11.88 1.64 4.19
CA GLY A 46 -12.60 0.71 3.32
C GLY A 46 -13.36 1.39 2.17
N GLY A 47 -13.07 2.65 1.87
CA GLY A 47 -13.65 3.43 0.78
C GLY A 47 -12.91 3.30 -0.56
N THR A 48 -13.38 4.04 -1.57
CA THR A 48 -12.75 4.19 -2.89
C THR A 48 -13.05 5.60 -3.41
N THR A 49 -12.11 6.20 -4.14
CA THR A 49 -12.32 7.50 -4.81
C THR A 49 -13.02 7.34 -6.16
N ALA A 50 -13.48 6.14 -6.51
CA ALA A 50 -13.90 5.72 -7.85
C ALA A 50 -12.75 5.76 -8.89
N GLY A 51 -13.03 5.37 -10.13
CA GLY A 51 -12.02 5.34 -11.21
C GLY A 51 -11.01 4.21 -11.08
N THR A 52 -9.72 4.50 -11.28
CA THR A 52 -8.62 3.52 -11.21
C THR A 52 -8.46 2.86 -9.85
N THR A 53 -8.94 3.50 -8.77
CA THR A 53 -8.96 2.89 -7.43
C THR A 53 -9.89 1.67 -7.32
N ILE A 54 -10.94 1.59 -8.15
CA ILE A 54 -11.80 0.39 -8.21
C ILE A 54 -11.01 -0.77 -8.82
N LEU A 55 -10.28 -0.51 -9.91
CA LEU A 55 -9.43 -1.51 -10.54
C LEU A 55 -8.33 -2.00 -9.59
N ALA A 56 -7.69 -1.09 -8.87
CA ALA A 56 -6.68 -1.43 -7.86
C ALA A 56 -7.25 -2.33 -6.76
N ARG A 57 -8.49 -2.08 -6.31
CA ARG A 57 -9.16 -2.90 -5.28
C ARG A 57 -9.60 -4.27 -5.79
N ILE A 58 -10.00 -4.35 -7.06
CA ILE A 58 -10.26 -5.63 -7.72
C ILE A 58 -8.95 -6.43 -7.82
N ALA A 59 -7.85 -5.81 -8.26
CA ALA A 59 -6.55 -6.46 -8.32
C ALA A 59 -6.09 -6.95 -6.93
N ASN A 60 -6.28 -6.15 -5.88
CA ASN A 60 -6.01 -6.57 -4.51
C ASN A 60 -6.84 -7.80 -4.10
N LYS A 61 -8.12 -7.84 -4.45
CA LYS A 61 -9.02 -8.95 -4.09
C LYS A 61 -8.70 -10.26 -4.82
N TYR A 62 -8.26 -10.20 -6.08
CA TYR A 62 -8.10 -11.41 -6.91
C TYR A 62 -6.63 -11.83 -7.10
N LEU A 63 -5.67 -10.93 -6.91
CA LEU A 63 -4.25 -11.18 -7.15
C LEU A 63 -3.39 -10.97 -5.88
N ASP A 64 -4.00 -10.64 -4.73
CA ASP A 64 -3.33 -10.32 -3.46
C ASP A 64 -2.24 -9.22 -3.58
N VAL A 65 -2.34 -8.38 -4.61
CA VAL A 65 -1.43 -7.25 -4.82
C VAL A 65 -1.83 -6.11 -3.89
N SER A 66 -0.87 -5.50 -3.22
CA SER A 66 -1.08 -4.28 -2.41
C SER A 66 -1.78 -3.17 -3.21
N THR A 67 -2.88 -2.63 -2.67
CA THR A 67 -3.72 -1.60 -3.32
C THR A 67 -2.92 -0.38 -3.82
N PRO A 68 -1.96 0.20 -3.06
CA PRO A 68 -1.18 1.35 -3.54
C PRO A 68 -0.38 1.07 -4.81
N TYR A 69 0.21 -0.12 -4.93
CA TYR A 69 1.03 -0.49 -6.08
C TYR A 69 0.17 -0.92 -7.28
N ALA A 70 -0.98 -1.53 -7.03
CA ALA A 70 -1.96 -1.79 -8.09
C ALA A 70 -2.46 -0.46 -8.70
N LEU A 71 -2.70 0.56 -7.87
CA LEU A 71 -3.07 1.90 -8.34
C LEU A 71 -1.95 2.55 -9.16
N LEU A 72 -0.71 2.50 -8.66
CA LEU A 72 0.47 3.00 -9.39
C LEU A 72 0.59 2.36 -10.78
N PHE A 73 0.36 1.06 -10.88
CA PHE A 73 0.42 0.35 -12.15
C PHE A 73 -0.59 0.88 -13.17
N PHE A 74 -1.85 1.05 -12.77
CA PHE A 74 -2.87 1.63 -13.66
C PHE A 74 -2.56 3.08 -14.03
N ASP A 75 -2.10 3.88 -13.07
CA ASP A 75 -1.76 5.28 -13.33
C ASP A 75 -0.54 5.41 -14.27
N LEU A 76 0.44 4.51 -14.16
CA LEU A 76 1.57 4.46 -15.09
C LEU A 76 1.13 4.13 -16.52
N ILE A 77 0.13 3.27 -16.72
CA ILE A 77 -0.45 3.03 -18.05
C ILE A 77 -1.06 4.33 -18.60
N VAL A 78 -1.78 5.08 -17.78
CA VAL A 78 -2.37 6.37 -18.16
C VAL A 78 -1.27 7.39 -18.52
N VAL A 79 -0.19 7.46 -17.75
CA VAL A 79 0.96 8.33 -18.04
C VAL A 79 1.64 7.94 -19.35
N LEU A 80 1.84 6.65 -19.61
CA LEU A 80 2.43 6.16 -20.86
C LEU A 80 1.60 6.56 -22.09
N ILE A 81 0.27 6.46 -21.99
CA ILE A 81 -0.64 6.94 -23.06
C ILE A 81 -0.52 8.47 -23.21
N SER A 82 -0.40 9.18 -22.09
CA SER A 82 -0.31 10.65 -22.06
C SER A 82 1.00 11.22 -22.63
N LEU A 83 2.06 10.41 -22.77
CA LEU A 83 3.32 10.82 -23.44
C LEU A 83 3.13 11.20 -24.90
N THR A 84 2.03 10.79 -25.54
CA THR A 84 1.67 11.21 -26.90
C THR A 84 1.24 12.68 -26.99
N VAL A 85 0.88 13.29 -25.85
CA VAL A 85 0.33 14.64 -25.75
C VAL A 85 1.20 15.56 -24.89
N ILE A 86 1.85 15.03 -23.85
CA ILE A 86 2.60 15.79 -22.84
C ILE A 86 4.10 15.57 -23.05
N PRO A 87 4.94 16.63 -22.93
CA PRO A 87 6.39 16.47 -23.03
C PRO A 87 6.95 15.61 -21.89
N LEU A 88 8.08 14.94 -22.18
CA LEU A 88 8.68 13.92 -21.32
C LEU A 88 9.08 14.47 -19.94
N ASP A 89 9.55 15.71 -19.88
CA ASP A 89 9.92 16.40 -18.64
C ASP A 89 8.76 16.43 -17.63
N ARG A 90 7.57 16.84 -18.07
CA ARG A 90 6.37 16.88 -17.22
C ARG A 90 5.90 15.50 -16.81
N ALA A 91 5.97 14.53 -17.71
CA ALA A 91 5.59 13.15 -17.41
C ALA A 91 6.50 12.54 -16.33
N LEU A 92 7.80 12.82 -16.35
CA LEU A 92 8.73 12.36 -15.31
C LEU A 92 8.35 12.93 -13.93
N PHE A 93 7.99 14.21 -13.84
CA PHE A 93 7.51 14.80 -12.58
C PHE A 93 6.20 14.16 -12.10
N THR A 94 5.29 13.81 -13.02
CA THR A 94 4.08 13.05 -12.67
C THR A 94 4.43 11.68 -12.09
N VAL A 95 5.36 10.94 -12.70
CA VAL A 95 5.80 9.64 -12.19
C VAL A 95 6.39 9.75 -10.78
N VAL A 96 7.21 10.78 -10.53
CA VAL A 96 7.76 11.06 -9.19
C VAL A 96 6.63 11.33 -8.19
N SER A 97 5.67 12.19 -8.54
CA SER A 97 4.52 12.49 -7.69
C SER A 97 3.68 11.24 -7.39
N LEU A 98 3.42 10.39 -8.38
CA LEU A 98 2.67 9.14 -8.22
C LEU A 98 3.41 8.18 -7.29
N TYR A 99 4.72 8.00 -7.48
CA TYR A 99 5.54 7.12 -6.65
C TYR A 99 5.53 7.56 -5.18
N ILE A 100 5.69 8.86 -4.92
CA ILE A 100 5.62 9.42 -3.57
C ILE A 100 4.23 9.18 -2.97
N GLY A 101 3.16 9.45 -3.74
CA GLY A 101 1.79 9.18 -3.31
C GLY A 101 1.56 7.71 -2.95
N THR A 102 2.09 6.78 -3.75
CA THR A 102 2.06 5.35 -3.46
C THR A 102 2.74 5.02 -2.15
N LYS A 103 3.94 5.54 -1.89
CA LYS A 103 4.67 5.27 -0.64
C LYS A 103 3.97 5.82 0.59
N VAL A 104 3.40 7.02 0.48
CA VAL A 104 2.61 7.62 1.57
C VAL A 104 1.33 6.81 1.81
N MET A 105 0.66 6.38 0.74
CA MET A 105 -0.54 5.55 0.84
C MET A 105 -0.24 4.20 1.50
N ASP A 106 0.84 3.54 1.08
CA ASP A 106 1.34 2.28 1.64
C ASP A 106 1.60 2.42 3.14
N PHE A 107 2.29 3.49 3.55
CA PHE A 107 2.54 3.81 4.95
C PHE A 107 1.26 4.05 5.75
N VAL A 108 0.26 4.74 5.17
CA VAL A 108 -1.02 5.00 5.84
C VAL A 108 -1.83 3.72 6.02
N ILE A 109 -1.81 2.83 5.02
CA ILE A 109 -2.59 1.58 5.03
C ILE A 109 -1.95 0.53 5.94
N GLU A 110 -0.65 0.28 5.80
CA GLU A 110 0.07 -0.72 6.61
C GLU A 110 0.38 -0.20 8.03
N GLY A 111 0.39 1.12 8.22
CA GLY A 111 0.63 1.77 9.51
C GLY A 111 2.09 1.70 9.97
N LEU A 112 2.32 2.09 11.23
CA LEU A 112 3.66 2.18 11.85
C LEU A 112 4.26 0.82 12.27
N ASN A 113 3.53 -0.28 12.09
CA ASN A 113 3.95 -1.58 12.60
C ASN A 113 3.79 -2.66 11.52
N PRO A 114 4.79 -2.85 10.65
CA PRO A 114 4.77 -3.86 9.59
C PRO A 114 4.93 -5.29 10.13
N LYS A 115 4.50 -5.54 11.38
CA LYS A 115 4.63 -6.83 12.04
C LYS A 115 3.78 -7.85 11.31
N LYS A 116 4.43 -8.83 10.69
CA LYS A 116 3.76 -9.94 10.03
C LYS A 116 3.80 -11.15 10.95
N ALA A 117 2.64 -11.75 11.16
CA ALA A 117 2.54 -13.04 11.82
C ALA A 117 2.80 -14.14 10.80
N VAL A 118 3.79 -15.00 11.07
CA VAL A 118 4.12 -16.15 10.22
C VAL A 118 3.87 -17.41 11.02
N THR A 119 3.02 -18.26 10.46
CA THR A 119 2.70 -19.59 10.99
C THR A 119 3.38 -20.63 10.11
N ILE A 120 4.31 -21.40 10.68
CA ILE A 120 5.09 -22.40 9.96
C ILE A 120 4.72 -23.79 10.48
N ILE A 121 4.28 -24.66 9.58
CA ILE A 121 4.00 -26.07 9.87
C ILE A 121 5.05 -26.90 9.14
N SER A 122 5.88 -27.62 9.88
CA SER A 122 7.01 -28.38 9.34
C SER A 122 7.21 -29.69 10.08
N LYS A 123 7.87 -30.65 9.42
CA LYS A 123 8.34 -31.90 10.04
C LYS A 123 9.61 -31.70 10.87
N GLU A 124 10.32 -30.59 10.67
CA GLU A 124 11.56 -30.24 11.38
C GLU A 124 11.41 -28.88 12.09
N PRO A 125 10.49 -28.74 13.07
CA PRO A 125 10.21 -27.47 13.74
C PRO A 125 11.44 -26.91 14.48
N ASP A 126 12.21 -27.74 15.17
CA ASP A 126 13.37 -27.29 15.95
C ASP A 126 14.46 -26.63 15.09
N ARG A 127 14.71 -27.19 13.90
CA ARG A 127 15.69 -26.65 12.95
C ARG A 127 15.28 -25.26 12.47
N ILE A 128 14.00 -25.09 12.16
CA ILE A 128 13.47 -23.80 11.70
C ILE A 128 13.44 -22.78 12.84
N ALA A 129 13.01 -23.19 14.05
CA ALA A 129 13.02 -22.33 15.22
C ALA A 129 14.43 -21.80 15.53
N LYS A 130 15.44 -22.68 15.44
CA LYS A 130 16.85 -22.31 15.62
C LYS A 130 17.33 -21.31 14.56
N MET A 131 17.00 -21.51 13.29
CA MET A 131 17.34 -20.54 12.23
C MET A 131 16.67 -19.18 12.47
N ILE A 132 15.41 -19.15 12.93
CA ILE A 132 14.72 -17.88 13.20
C ILE A 132 15.36 -17.14 14.39
N ASP A 133 15.77 -17.88 15.43
CA ASP A 133 16.44 -17.30 16.59
C ASP A 133 17.85 -16.79 16.24
N GLU A 134 18.67 -17.61 15.56
CA GLU A 134 20.08 -17.30 15.28
C GLU A 134 20.28 -16.35 14.08
N ASP A 135 19.56 -16.55 12.98
CA ASP A 135 19.77 -15.79 11.74
C ASP A 135 18.91 -14.52 11.68
N ILE A 136 17.67 -14.59 12.21
CA ILE A 136 16.69 -13.48 12.13
C ILE A 136 16.63 -12.70 13.46
N GLY A 137 17.06 -13.28 14.59
CA GLY A 137 17.07 -12.61 15.89
C GLY A 137 15.67 -12.35 16.45
N ARG A 138 14.70 -13.24 16.17
CA ARG A 138 13.31 -13.11 16.60
C ARG A 138 12.86 -14.32 17.41
N GLY A 139 12.09 -14.06 18.46
CA GLY A 139 11.47 -15.12 19.25
C GLY A 139 10.39 -15.88 18.47
N VAL A 140 10.33 -17.19 18.71
CA VAL A 140 9.34 -18.10 18.15
C VAL A 140 8.56 -18.76 19.28
N THR A 141 7.25 -18.85 19.13
CA THR A 141 6.38 -19.63 20.02
C THR A 141 6.04 -20.96 19.36
N ILE A 142 6.19 -22.06 20.09
CA ILE A 142 5.77 -23.39 19.64
C ILE A 142 4.33 -23.64 20.10
N LEU A 143 3.45 -23.97 19.17
CA LEU A 143 2.06 -24.35 19.42
C LEU A 143 1.89 -25.83 19.06
N ASN A 144 1.26 -26.62 19.94
CA ASN A 144 0.94 -28.01 19.63
C ASN A 144 -0.33 -28.07 18.76
N GLY A 145 -0.19 -28.57 17.53
CA GLY A 145 -1.27 -28.78 16.59
C GLY A 145 -1.54 -30.26 16.34
N ARG A 146 -2.68 -30.56 15.72
CA ARG A 146 -3.02 -31.90 15.25
C ARG A 146 -3.63 -31.82 13.85
N GLY A 147 -3.07 -32.57 12.91
CA GLY A 147 -3.56 -32.61 11.54
C GLY A 147 -4.98 -33.18 11.49
N TYR A 148 -5.92 -32.46 10.88
CA TYR A 148 -7.31 -32.92 10.79
C TYR A 148 -7.44 -34.24 10.00
N PHE A 149 -6.69 -34.39 8.90
CA PHE A 149 -6.72 -35.59 8.06
C PHE A 149 -5.79 -36.70 8.59
N SER A 150 -4.51 -36.38 8.85
CA SER A 150 -3.53 -37.36 9.31
C SER A 150 -3.75 -37.83 10.75
N LYS A 151 -4.49 -37.06 11.56
CA LYS A 151 -4.67 -37.26 13.02
C LYS A 151 -3.37 -37.30 13.83
N GLN A 152 -2.25 -36.92 13.22
CA GLN A 152 -0.94 -36.87 13.86
C GLN A 152 -0.74 -35.51 14.55
N GLU A 153 -0.04 -35.54 15.68
CA GLU A 153 0.44 -34.33 16.34
C GLU A 153 1.54 -33.68 15.50
N THR A 154 1.54 -32.36 15.46
CA THR A 154 2.52 -31.56 14.74
C THR A 154 2.80 -30.30 15.53
N ASP A 155 4.05 -29.88 15.60
CA ASP A 155 4.37 -28.58 16.16
C ASP A 155 4.20 -27.50 15.09
N VAL A 156 3.60 -26.39 15.50
CA VAL A 156 3.34 -25.22 14.69
C VAL A 156 4.14 -24.07 15.28
N LEU A 157 5.07 -23.52 14.50
CA LEU A 157 5.84 -22.35 14.93
C LEU A 157 5.06 -21.08 14.61
N TYR A 158 4.95 -20.21 15.59
CA TYR A 158 4.36 -18.88 15.44
C TYR A 158 5.41 -17.82 15.71
N ALA A 159 5.76 -17.05 14.69
CA ALA A 159 6.73 -15.97 14.75
C ALA A 159 6.06 -14.63 14.40
N VAL A 160 6.44 -13.56 15.11
CA VAL A 160 6.04 -12.19 14.76
C VAL A 160 7.30 -11.44 14.34
N ILE A 161 7.40 -11.13 13.05
CA ILE A 161 8.54 -10.47 12.41
C ILE A 161 8.24 -9.04 12.03
#